data_AF-A0A0U1NH04-F1
#
_entry.id   AF-A0A0U1NH04-F1
#
_cell.length_a   1.000
_cell.length_b   1.000
_cell.length_c   1.000
_cell.angle_alpha   90.00
_cell.angle_beta   90.00
_cell.angle_gamma   90.00
#
_symmetry.space_group_name_H-M   'P 1'
#
loop_
_entity.id
_entity.type
_entity.pdbx_description
1 polymer ?
#
loop_
_entity_poly.entity_id
_entity_poly.type
_entity_poly.pdbx_seq_one_letter_code
_entity_poly.pdbx_strand_id
1 'polypeptide(L)'
;MAKRYSSTHSPRQSGDQAPRSPARAESFAGKKRTKAGGRVNLMFFVAIPLAIRAFQGTPSELAQNLLAFGLLILAAWLTREGVIAHEAYDARKTARKPAIPRKILASVALALGLGLAGFSGAASLMNVAVFMMAGVVLHLFVFGPDPLRDKGLEGVDSFQQDRVTKAVDQAEAHLQNMKREVLRAGDRRLTERVEQFGATARTMFRTIEDDPRDLTGERKFLGVYLQGARDTTAKFADLYARNGNADVRADYEALLDDLELNFAAQTEKMLLDDRTDMDIEIKVLRDRLRREGLSASGE
;
A
#
# COMPACT_ATOMS: atom_id res chain seq x y z
N MET A 1 15.96 45.33 -10.21
CA MET A 1 15.43 45.78 -8.90
C MET A 1 13.91 45.60 -8.91
N ALA A 2 13.39 44.53 -8.31
CA ALA A 2 11.95 44.28 -8.25
C ALA A 2 11.41 44.69 -6.87
N LYS A 3 10.69 45.81 -6.81
CA LYS A 3 9.97 46.26 -5.61
C LYS A 3 8.76 45.35 -5.40
N ARG A 4 8.69 44.67 -4.27
CA ARG A 4 7.47 43.97 -3.82
C ARG A 4 6.53 44.99 -3.18
N TYR A 5 5.34 45.14 -3.74
CA TYR A 5 4.24 45.88 -3.12
C TYR A 5 3.68 45.04 -1.96
N SER A 6 3.68 45.59 -0.74
CA SER A 6 2.90 45.06 0.37
C SER A 6 1.53 45.74 0.37
N SER A 7 0.45 44.98 0.39
CA SER A 7 -0.91 45.48 0.54
C SER A 7 -1.16 46.03 1.95
N THR A 8 -1.83 47.19 2.03
CA THR A 8 -2.00 48.03 3.22
C THR A 8 -3.14 47.61 4.17
N HIS A 9 -3.70 46.41 4.03
CA HIS A 9 -4.82 45.95 4.89
C HIS A 9 -4.59 44.54 5.42
N SER A 10 -3.66 44.40 6.36
CA SER A 10 -3.62 43.26 7.27
C SER A 10 -3.62 43.78 8.71
N PRO A 11 -4.54 43.34 9.59
CA PRO A 11 -4.52 43.70 11.00
C PRO A 11 -3.18 43.26 11.58
N ARG A 12 -2.45 44.22 12.13
CA ARG A 12 -1.18 43.99 12.81
C ARG A 12 -1.49 43.41 14.18
N GLN A 13 -1.53 42.09 14.30
CA GLN A 13 -1.41 41.44 15.61
C GLN A 13 0.06 41.43 15.99
N SER A 14 0.38 42.26 16.97
CA SER A 14 1.64 42.27 17.69
C SER A 14 1.78 40.98 18.49
N GLY A 15 2.94 40.33 18.38
CA GLY A 15 3.36 39.27 19.30
C GLY A 15 2.89 37.88 18.94
N ASP A 16 3.63 37.21 18.06
CA ASP A 16 4.13 35.87 18.38
C ASP A 16 5.18 35.44 17.34
N GLN A 17 6.40 35.17 17.83
CA GLN A 17 7.36 34.37 17.09
C GLN A 17 6.85 32.93 17.10
N ALA A 18 5.92 32.60 16.20
CA ALA A 18 5.58 31.21 15.96
C ALA A 18 6.80 30.52 15.33
N PRO A 19 7.32 29.42 15.93
CA PRO A 19 8.37 28.63 15.29
C PRO A 19 7.83 28.10 13.97
N ARG A 20 8.58 28.23 12.87
CA ARG A 20 8.25 27.57 11.61
C ARG A 20 8.23 26.07 11.87
N SER A 21 7.03 25.49 11.99
CA SER A 21 6.86 24.07 12.32
C SER A 21 7.55 23.19 11.27
N PRO A 22 8.50 22.31 11.65
CA PRO A 22 9.14 21.36 10.74
C PRO A 22 8.19 20.24 10.25
N ALA A 23 6.98 20.15 10.82
CA ALA A 23 6.00 19.08 10.61
C ALA A 23 5.56 18.83 9.15
N ARG A 24 5.70 19.80 8.24
CA ARG A 24 5.29 19.61 6.84
C ARG A 24 6.31 18.83 6.00
N ALA A 25 7.57 18.77 6.43
CA ALA A 25 8.59 17.98 5.75
C ALA A 25 8.50 16.49 6.12
N GLU A 26 7.98 16.17 7.31
CA GLU A 26 7.84 14.78 7.79
C GLU A 26 6.55 14.08 7.32
N SER A 27 5.49 14.82 6.97
CA SER A 27 4.21 14.22 6.57
C SER A 27 4.23 13.40 5.26
N PHE A 28 5.33 13.51 4.50
CA PHE A 28 5.60 12.71 3.30
C PHE A 28 6.80 11.78 3.45
N ALA A 29 7.48 11.77 4.60
CA ALA A 29 8.58 10.85 4.85
C ALA A 29 8.07 9.40 4.77
N GLY A 30 8.58 8.63 3.80
CA GLY A 30 8.21 7.22 3.60
C GLY A 30 6.98 6.94 2.71
N LYS A 31 6.19 7.94 2.28
CA LYS A 31 5.09 7.72 1.31
C LYS A 31 5.64 7.55 -0.11
N LYS A 32 5.80 6.32 -0.58
CA LYS A 32 6.09 6.04 -2.00
C LYS A 32 4.80 6.16 -2.83
N ARG A 33 4.85 6.88 -3.95
CA ARG A 33 3.73 6.94 -4.91
C ARG A 33 3.47 5.54 -5.46
N THR A 34 2.20 5.13 -5.47
CA THR A 34 1.81 3.89 -6.13
C THR A 34 2.10 3.98 -7.63
N LYS A 35 2.69 2.93 -8.19
CA LYS A 35 2.88 2.70 -9.63
C LYS A 35 1.55 2.33 -10.29
N ALA A 36 0.52 1.96 -9.52
CA ALA A 36 -0.86 1.72 -10.00
C ALA A 36 -1.63 2.99 -10.42
N GLY A 37 -0.94 4.13 -10.55
CA GLY A 37 -1.52 5.42 -10.94
C GLY A 37 -1.80 5.56 -12.45
N GLY A 38 -1.42 6.70 -13.02
CA GLY A 38 -1.87 7.14 -14.36
C GLY A 38 -1.67 6.15 -15.51
N ARG A 39 -0.59 5.34 -15.50
CA ARG A 39 -0.32 4.36 -16.57
C ARG A 39 -1.37 3.25 -16.63
N VAL A 40 -1.81 2.75 -15.47
CA VAL A 40 -2.86 1.73 -15.38
C VAL A 40 -4.22 2.33 -15.73
N ASN A 41 -4.51 3.53 -15.22
CA ASN A 41 -5.78 4.21 -15.48
C ASN A 41 -6.00 4.49 -16.98
N LEU A 42 -4.93 4.71 -17.76
CA LEU A 42 -5.02 4.92 -19.20
C LEU A 42 -5.63 3.72 -19.94
N MET A 43 -5.39 2.48 -19.47
CA MET A 43 -5.94 1.28 -20.12
C MET A 43 -7.47 1.24 -20.11
N PHE A 44 -8.12 1.82 -19.10
CA PHE A 44 -9.59 1.88 -19.06
C PHE A 44 -10.17 2.75 -20.19
N PHE A 45 -9.43 3.77 -20.63
CA PHE A 45 -9.86 4.66 -21.71
C PHE A 45 -9.68 4.03 -23.11
N VAL A 46 -8.71 3.11 -23.26
CA VAL A 46 -8.44 2.43 -24.54
C VAL A 46 -9.65 1.65 -25.05
N ALA A 47 -10.51 1.16 -24.14
CA ALA A 47 -11.69 0.39 -24.50
C ALA A 47 -12.89 1.24 -24.98
N ILE A 48 -12.93 2.55 -24.69
CA ILE A 48 -14.09 3.40 -24.97
C ILE A 48 -14.45 3.49 -26.47
N PRO A 49 -13.49 3.65 -27.40
CA PRO A 49 -13.81 3.69 -28.83
C PRO A 49 -14.51 2.42 -29.34
N LEU A 50 -14.17 1.25 -28.77
CA LEU A 50 -14.82 -0.02 -29.08
C LEU A 50 -16.28 -0.04 -28.61
N ALA A 51 -16.57 0.52 -27.44
CA ALA A 51 -17.94 0.65 -26.96
C ALA A 51 -18.78 1.54 -27.89
N ILE A 52 -18.24 2.67 -28.35
CA ILE A 52 -18.95 3.56 -29.29
C ILE A 52 -19.22 2.85 -30.62
N ARG A 53 -18.21 2.15 -31.16
CA ARG A 53 -18.34 1.37 -32.41
C ARG A 53 -19.36 0.24 -32.28
N ALA A 54 -19.47 -0.39 -31.11
CA ALA A 54 -20.38 -1.51 -30.88
C ALA A 54 -21.84 -1.13 -31.18
N PHE A 55 -22.28 0.08 -30.80
CA PHE A 55 -23.65 0.57 -31.02
C PHE A 55 -23.95 1.03 -32.46
N GLN A 56 -22.94 1.05 -33.34
CA GLN A 56 -23.08 1.47 -34.73
C GLN A 56 -23.09 0.28 -35.72
N GLY A 57 -22.89 -0.94 -35.22
CA GLY A 57 -22.79 -2.16 -36.03
C GLY A 57 -24.07 -2.99 -36.05
N THR A 58 -23.97 -4.13 -36.74
CA THR A 58 -24.98 -5.21 -36.74
C THR A 58 -25.05 -5.91 -35.37
N PRO A 59 -26.12 -6.68 -35.06
CA PRO A 59 -26.24 -7.37 -33.78
C PRO A 59 -25.08 -8.33 -33.45
N SER A 60 -24.51 -9.00 -34.45
CA SER A 60 -23.32 -9.85 -34.27
C SER A 60 -22.08 -9.03 -33.95
N GLU A 61 -21.87 -7.91 -34.64
CA GLU A 61 -20.77 -6.99 -34.36
C GLU A 61 -20.92 -6.31 -32.99
N LEU A 62 -22.16 -6.01 -32.56
CA LEU A 62 -22.45 -5.51 -31.21
C LEU A 62 -21.98 -6.52 -30.17
N ALA A 63 -22.40 -7.79 -30.28
CA ALA A 63 -22.04 -8.84 -29.34
C ALA A 63 -20.51 -9.05 -29.27
N GLN A 64 -19.85 -9.07 -30.42
CA GLN A 64 -18.40 -9.22 -30.51
C GLN A 64 -17.64 -8.03 -29.90
N ASN A 65 -18.05 -6.80 -30.21
CA ASN A 65 -17.40 -5.60 -29.68
C ASN A 65 -17.65 -5.45 -28.17
N LEU A 66 -18.81 -5.85 -27.66
CA LEU A 66 -19.08 -5.87 -26.21
C LEU A 66 -18.23 -6.92 -25.50
N LEU A 67 -18.03 -8.10 -26.10
CA LEU A 67 -17.14 -9.13 -25.55
C LEU A 67 -15.68 -8.64 -25.53
N ALA A 68 -15.21 -8.06 -26.63
CA ALA A 68 -13.87 -7.47 -26.73
C ALA A 68 -13.68 -6.36 -25.69
N PHE A 69 -14.66 -5.45 -25.58
CA PHE A 69 -14.68 -4.40 -24.56
C PHE A 69 -14.59 -4.98 -23.14
N GLY A 70 -15.40 -5.99 -22.81
CA GLY A 70 -15.38 -6.66 -21.52
C GLY A 70 -14.01 -7.23 -21.17
N LEU A 71 -13.33 -7.85 -22.14
CA LEU A 71 -11.97 -8.38 -21.95
C LEU A 71 -10.93 -7.27 -21.74
N LEU A 72 -11.03 -6.15 -22.43
CA LEU A 72 -10.14 -5.00 -22.23
C LEU A 72 -10.32 -4.37 -20.85
N ILE A 73 -11.57 -4.22 -20.39
CA ILE A 73 -11.87 -3.74 -19.03
C ILE A 73 -11.36 -4.72 -17.98
N LEU A 74 -11.56 -6.03 -18.19
CA LEU A 74 -11.03 -7.07 -17.31
C LEU A 74 -9.51 -7.03 -17.25
N ALA A 75 -8.84 -6.87 -18.38
CA ALA A 75 -7.38 -6.73 -18.44
C ALA A 75 -6.89 -5.50 -17.68
N ALA A 76 -7.55 -4.34 -17.84
CA ALA A 76 -7.22 -3.12 -17.11
C ALA A 76 -7.38 -3.29 -15.59
N TRP A 77 -8.48 -3.92 -15.16
CA TRP A 77 -8.74 -4.22 -13.75
C TRP A 77 -7.70 -5.18 -13.16
N LEU A 78 -7.41 -6.30 -13.83
CA LEU A 78 -6.38 -7.25 -13.41
C LEU A 78 -4.99 -6.61 -13.35
N THR A 79 -4.67 -5.73 -14.29
CA THR A 79 -3.39 -4.99 -14.29
C THR A 79 -3.27 -4.11 -13.06
N ARG A 80 -4.33 -3.38 -12.71
CA ARG A 80 -4.37 -2.54 -11.50
C ARG A 80 -4.11 -3.36 -10.24
N GLU A 81 -4.84 -4.45 -10.07
CA GLU A 81 -4.74 -5.22 -8.83
C GLU A 81 -3.44 -6.06 -8.79
N GLY A 82 -2.87 -6.38 -9.95
CA GLY A 82 -1.54 -6.99 -10.06
C GLY A 82 -0.41 -6.01 -9.74
N VAL A 83 -0.50 -4.75 -10.16
CA VAL A 83 0.48 -3.72 -9.80
C VAL A 83 0.45 -3.42 -8.30
N ILE A 84 -0.74 -3.30 -7.71
CA ILE A 84 -0.90 -3.10 -6.26
C ILE A 84 -0.33 -4.30 -5.47
N ALA A 85 -0.61 -5.53 -5.91
CA ALA A 85 -0.07 -6.73 -5.27
C ALA A 85 1.46 -6.81 -5.37
N HIS A 86 2.03 -6.47 -6.53
CA HIS A 86 3.48 -6.43 -6.73
C HIS A 86 4.13 -5.35 -5.85
N GLU A 87 3.52 -4.17 -5.71
CA GLU A 87 4.01 -3.14 -4.79
C GLU A 87 4.01 -3.59 -3.33
N ALA A 88 2.96 -4.28 -2.90
CA ALA A 88 2.89 -4.84 -1.55
C ALA A 88 3.99 -5.91 -1.34
N TYR A 89 4.25 -6.74 -2.35
CA TYR A 89 5.35 -7.70 -2.34
C TYR A 89 6.74 -7.02 -2.27
N ASP A 90 6.96 -5.98 -3.08
CA ASP A 90 8.23 -5.23 -3.13
C ASP A 90 8.51 -4.45 -1.83
N ALA A 91 7.45 -3.96 -1.18
CA ALA A 91 7.55 -3.16 0.04
C ALA A 91 8.03 -3.96 1.25
N ARG A 92 7.85 -5.29 1.24
CA ARG A 92 8.22 -6.18 2.35
C ARG A 92 9.57 -6.84 2.06
N LYS A 93 10.40 -7.06 3.10
CA LYS A 93 11.63 -7.87 2.96
C LYS A 93 11.30 -9.35 2.82
N THR A 94 10.24 -9.79 3.48
CA THR A 94 9.71 -11.16 3.47
C THR A 94 8.29 -11.14 2.89
N ALA A 95 8.03 -11.93 1.84
CA ALA A 95 6.70 -11.96 1.21
C ALA A 95 6.48 -13.23 0.39
N ARG A 96 5.25 -13.74 0.40
CA ARG A 96 4.83 -14.81 -0.53
C ARG A 96 4.50 -14.25 -1.90
N LYS A 97 4.73 -15.05 -2.94
CA LYS A 97 4.25 -14.74 -4.29
C LYS A 97 2.72 -14.60 -4.29
N PRO A 98 2.15 -13.69 -5.10
CA PRO A 98 0.71 -13.60 -5.29
C PRO A 98 0.11 -14.95 -5.70
N ALA A 99 -1.02 -15.34 -5.11
CA ALA A 99 -1.68 -16.61 -5.40
C ALA A 99 -2.12 -16.74 -6.87
N ILE A 100 -2.42 -15.61 -7.51
CA ILE A 100 -2.82 -15.53 -8.91
C ILE A 100 -1.91 -14.51 -9.61
N PRO A 101 -1.24 -14.87 -10.72
CA PRO A 101 -0.41 -13.95 -11.48
C PRO A 101 -1.29 -13.02 -12.34
N ARG A 102 -1.83 -11.98 -11.70
CA ARG A 102 -2.86 -11.10 -12.29
C ARG A 102 -2.36 -10.33 -13.50
N LYS A 103 -1.11 -9.86 -13.55
CA LYS A 103 -0.55 -9.18 -14.73
C LYS A 103 -0.38 -10.13 -15.90
N ILE A 104 0.03 -11.38 -15.66
CA ILE A 104 0.09 -12.40 -16.72
C ILE A 104 -1.31 -12.68 -17.27
N LEU A 105 -2.31 -12.89 -16.40
CA LEU A 105 -3.69 -13.07 -16.84
C LEU A 105 -4.24 -11.83 -17.56
N ALA A 106 -3.88 -10.63 -17.12
CA ALA A 106 -4.23 -9.39 -17.79
C ALA A 106 -3.64 -9.33 -19.22
N SER A 107 -2.40 -9.78 -19.42
CA SER A 107 -1.78 -9.82 -20.74
C SER A 107 -2.53 -10.76 -21.71
N VAL A 108 -3.04 -11.88 -21.20
CA VAL A 108 -3.84 -12.83 -21.98
C VAL A 108 -5.23 -12.26 -22.28
N ALA A 109 -5.89 -11.66 -21.29
CA ALA A 109 -7.19 -11.00 -21.48
C ALA A 109 -7.09 -9.83 -22.48
N LEU A 110 -6.01 -9.04 -22.41
CA LEU A 110 -5.73 -7.96 -23.35
C LEU A 110 -5.55 -8.52 -24.77
N ALA A 111 -4.73 -9.57 -24.92
CA ALA A 111 -4.52 -10.22 -26.19
C ALA A 111 -5.85 -10.66 -26.80
N LEU A 112 -6.66 -11.42 -26.06
CA LEU A 112 -7.97 -11.90 -26.51
C LEU A 112 -8.91 -10.75 -26.89
N GLY A 113 -8.95 -9.68 -26.11
CA GLY A 113 -9.73 -8.48 -26.42
C GLY A 113 -9.31 -7.82 -27.73
N LEU A 114 -8.00 -7.67 -27.96
CA LEU A 114 -7.46 -7.12 -29.21
C LEU A 114 -7.67 -8.06 -30.40
N GLY A 115 -7.51 -9.37 -30.20
CA GLY A 115 -7.76 -10.38 -31.22
C GLY A 115 -9.23 -10.37 -31.68
N LEU A 116 -10.17 -10.32 -30.74
CA LEU A 116 -11.60 -10.21 -31.05
C LEU A 116 -11.95 -8.87 -31.69
N ALA A 117 -11.39 -7.76 -31.21
CA ALA A 117 -11.61 -6.44 -31.83
C ALA A 117 -11.07 -6.36 -33.27
N GLY A 118 -9.95 -7.05 -33.54
CA GLY A 118 -9.31 -7.10 -34.86
C GLY A 118 -9.90 -8.15 -35.82
N PHE A 119 -10.71 -9.07 -35.32
CA PHE A 119 -11.35 -10.11 -36.13
C PHE A 119 -12.57 -9.55 -36.87
N SER A 120 -12.36 -9.01 -38.08
CA SER A 120 -13.46 -8.67 -38.99
C SER A 120 -13.61 -9.74 -40.07
N GLY A 121 -14.76 -9.81 -40.75
CA GLY A 121 -15.00 -10.80 -41.82
C GLY A 121 -13.99 -10.74 -42.98
N ALA A 122 -13.21 -9.67 -43.10
CA ALA A 122 -12.12 -9.50 -44.07
C ALA A 122 -10.71 -9.63 -43.45
N ALA A 123 -10.60 -9.81 -42.14
CA ALA A 123 -9.31 -9.94 -41.45
C ALA A 123 -8.74 -11.35 -41.62
N SER A 124 -7.48 -11.44 -42.02
CA SER A 124 -6.75 -12.72 -42.04
C SER A 124 -6.48 -13.21 -40.62
N LEU A 125 -6.38 -14.53 -40.42
CA LEU A 125 -5.93 -15.10 -39.14
C LEU A 125 -4.55 -14.55 -38.70
N MET A 126 -3.73 -14.15 -39.66
CA MET A 126 -2.45 -13.49 -39.41
C MET A 126 -2.62 -12.17 -38.65
N ASN A 127 -3.59 -11.32 -39.03
CA ASN A 127 -3.83 -10.03 -38.37
C ASN A 127 -4.26 -10.23 -36.90
N VAL A 128 -5.14 -11.22 -36.65
CA VAL A 128 -5.55 -11.58 -35.29
C VAL A 128 -4.35 -12.03 -34.46
N ALA A 129 -3.52 -12.92 -35.01
CA ALA A 129 -2.32 -13.42 -34.33
C ALA A 129 -1.34 -12.29 -33.97
N VAL A 130 -1.15 -11.33 -34.89
CA VAL A 130 -0.30 -10.15 -34.65
C VAL A 130 -0.86 -9.28 -33.51
N PHE A 131 -2.17 -8.99 -33.50
CA PHE A 131 -2.77 -8.21 -32.41
C PHE A 131 -2.70 -8.92 -31.05
N MET A 132 -2.95 -10.23 -31.02
CA MET A 132 -2.80 -11.05 -29.82
C MET A 132 -1.37 -11.00 -29.28
N MET A 133 -0.38 -11.24 -30.15
CA MET A 133 1.04 -11.25 -29.77
C MET A 133 1.51 -9.88 -29.31
N ALA A 134 1.16 -8.82 -30.05
CA ALA A 134 1.47 -7.45 -29.68
C ALA A 134 0.86 -7.09 -28.31
N GLY A 135 -0.37 -7.50 -28.04
CA GLY A 135 -1.04 -7.33 -26.75
C GLY A 135 -0.24 -7.92 -25.59
N VAL A 136 0.17 -9.19 -25.69
CA VAL A 136 0.98 -9.85 -24.64
C VAL A 136 2.32 -9.15 -24.45
N VAL A 137 3.07 -8.95 -25.54
CA VAL A 137 4.44 -8.40 -25.48
C VAL A 137 4.44 -6.99 -24.92
N LEU A 138 3.59 -6.10 -25.42
CA LEU A 138 3.52 -4.72 -24.96
C LEU A 138 3.06 -4.63 -23.50
N HIS A 139 2.10 -5.47 -23.10
CA HIS A 139 1.63 -5.49 -21.72
C HIS A 139 2.74 -5.91 -20.75
N LEU A 140 3.41 -7.02 -21.02
CA LEU A 140 4.53 -7.50 -20.19
C LEU A 140 5.71 -6.51 -20.20
N PHE A 141 5.97 -5.84 -21.33
CA PHE A 141 7.00 -4.81 -21.41
C PHE A 141 6.69 -3.58 -20.55
N VAL A 142 5.43 -3.13 -20.53
CA VAL A 142 5.02 -1.93 -19.78
C VAL A 142 4.88 -2.21 -18.28
N PHE A 143 4.32 -3.35 -17.89
CA PHE A 143 3.94 -3.63 -16.49
C PHE A 143 4.83 -4.66 -15.78
N GLY A 144 5.63 -5.42 -16.53
CA GLY A 144 6.39 -6.57 -16.05
C GLY A 144 5.50 -7.76 -15.67
N PRO A 145 6.07 -8.97 -15.58
CA PRO A 145 5.36 -10.12 -15.02
C PRO A 145 5.13 -9.98 -13.50
N ASP A 146 4.22 -10.76 -12.96
CA ASP A 146 4.04 -10.91 -11.50
C ASP A 146 5.27 -11.64 -10.88
N PRO A 147 5.60 -11.38 -9.60
CA PRO A 147 6.65 -12.13 -8.92
C PRO A 147 6.16 -13.58 -8.71
N LEU A 148 7.00 -14.54 -9.10
CA LEU A 148 6.63 -15.98 -9.10
C LEU A 148 7.35 -16.79 -8.01
N ARG A 149 8.15 -16.13 -7.17
CA ARG A 149 8.93 -16.74 -6.09
C ARG A 149 8.65 -16.05 -4.77
N ASP A 150 8.76 -16.80 -3.70
CA ASP A 150 8.70 -16.23 -2.36
C ASP A 150 10.03 -15.52 -2.04
N LYS A 151 9.97 -14.48 -1.20
CA LYS A 151 11.11 -13.65 -0.82
C LYS A 151 11.38 -13.78 0.67
N GLY A 152 12.64 -13.96 1.06
CA GLY A 152 13.08 -13.92 2.45
C GLY A 152 12.58 -15.08 3.35
N LEU A 153 12.16 -16.20 2.75
CA LEU A 153 11.69 -17.40 3.47
C LEU A 153 12.80 -18.46 3.71
N GLU A 154 14.08 -18.12 3.49
CA GLU A 154 15.20 -19.06 3.64
C GLU A 154 15.76 -19.00 5.08
N GLY A 155 15.65 -20.09 5.84
CA GLY A 155 16.43 -20.31 7.08
C GLY A 155 15.74 -19.99 8.41
N VAL A 156 14.52 -19.47 8.45
CA VAL A 156 13.69 -19.31 9.67
C VAL A 156 12.40 -20.11 9.50
N ASP A 157 11.90 -20.73 10.56
CA ASP A 157 10.72 -21.59 10.56
C ASP A 157 9.55 -20.94 9.78
N SER A 158 9.31 -21.46 8.57
CA SER A 158 8.32 -20.93 7.62
C SER A 158 6.92 -20.77 8.24
N PHE A 159 6.62 -21.54 9.29
CA PHE A 159 5.40 -21.42 10.08
C PHE A 159 5.33 -20.12 10.89
N GLN A 160 6.42 -19.67 11.50
CA GLN A 160 6.44 -18.40 12.25
C GLN A 160 6.29 -17.21 11.30
N GLN A 161 7.02 -17.21 10.17
CA GLN A 161 6.89 -16.17 9.15
C GLN A 161 5.48 -16.13 8.52
N ASP A 162 4.83 -17.29 8.32
CA ASP A 162 3.45 -17.33 7.85
C ASP A 162 2.48 -16.71 8.87
N ARG A 163 2.69 -16.97 10.16
CA ARG A 163 1.86 -16.38 11.23
C ARG A 163 2.02 -14.86 11.27
N VAL A 164 3.24 -14.34 11.14
CA VAL A 164 3.51 -12.89 11.07
C VAL A 164 2.80 -12.29 9.87
N THR A 165 2.99 -12.87 8.68
CA THR A 165 2.40 -12.37 7.43
C THR A 165 0.88 -12.27 7.55
N LYS A 166 0.22 -13.32 8.05
CA LYS A 166 -1.23 -13.33 8.26
C LYS A 166 -1.69 -12.29 9.28
N ALA A 167 -0.97 -12.12 10.38
CA ALA A 167 -1.30 -11.14 11.40
C ALA A 167 -1.17 -9.69 10.87
N VAL A 168 -0.10 -9.41 10.12
CA VAL A 168 0.12 -8.10 9.48
C VAL A 168 -0.93 -7.82 8.41
N ASP A 169 -1.30 -8.79 7.59
CA ASP A 169 -2.35 -8.62 6.58
C ASP A 169 -3.72 -8.30 7.21
N GLN A 170 -4.06 -8.95 8.33
CA GLN A 170 -5.27 -8.62 9.10
C GLN A 170 -5.20 -7.22 9.69
N ALA A 171 -4.05 -6.85 10.27
CA ALA A 171 -3.81 -5.53 10.82
C ALA A 171 -3.94 -4.41 9.77
N GLU A 172 -3.36 -4.60 8.57
CA GLU A 172 -3.50 -3.66 7.46
C GLU A 172 -4.96 -3.57 6.98
N ALA A 173 -5.70 -4.68 6.96
CA ALA A 173 -7.13 -4.65 6.65
C ALA A 173 -7.93 -3.80 7.65
N HIS A 174 -7.57 -3.83 8.94
CA HIS A 174 -8.17 -2.92 9.93
C HIS A 174 -7.87 -1.45 9.63
N LEU A 175 -6.62 -1.09 9.27
CA LEU A 175 -6.27 0.29 8.89
C LEU A 175 -7.01 0.77 7.63
N GLN A 176 -7.16 -0.08 6.62
CA GLN A 176 -7.92 0.27 5.41
C GLN A 176 -9.41 0.47 5.72
N ASN A 177 -9.96 -0.33 6.61
CA ASN A 177 -11.33 -0.16 7.09
C ASN A 177 -11.50 1.15 7.86
N MET A 178 -10.58 1.48 8.79
CA MET A 178 -10.58 2.77 9.47
C MET A 178 -10.59 3.94 8.50
N LYS A 179 -9.70 3.91 7.49
CA LYS A 179 -9.63 4.93 6.45
C LYS A 179 -10.96 5.07 5.70
N ARG A 180 -11.61 3.96 5.37
CA ARG A 180 -12.90 3.98 4.66
C ARG A 180 -14.02 4.57 5.53
N GLU A 181 -14.08 4.22 6.81
CA GLU A 181 -15.11 4.75 7.71
C GLU A 181 -14.91 6.25 7.98
N VAL A 182 -13.68 6.71 8.24
CA VAL A 182 -13.42 8.14 8.50
C VAL A 182 -13.73 9.02 7.28
N LEU A 183 -13.56 8.51 6.06
CA LEU A 183 -13.93 9.23 4.84
C LEU A 183 -15.43 9.56 4.79
N ARG A 184 -16.29 8.74 5.42
CA ARG A 184 -17.74 8.99 5.50
C ARG A 184 -18.08 10.16 6.42
N ALA A 185 -17.20 10.49 7.37
CA ALA A 185 -17.37 11.64 8.25
C ALA A 185 -17.12 12.98 7.54
N GLY A 186 -16.50 12.98 6.35
CA GLY A 186 -16.31 14.17 5.51
C GLY A 186 -15.28 15.19 6.01
N ASP A 187 -14.59 14.92 7.13
CA ASP A 187 -13.55 15.78 7.68
C ASP A 187 -12.16 15.40 7.12
N ARG A 188 -11.57 16.32 6.36
CA ARG A 188 -10.24 16.13 5.76
C ARG A 188 -9.14 16.01 6.81
N ARG A 189 -9.21 16.78 7.90
CA ARG A 189 -8.18 16.78 8.95
C ARG A 189 -8.18 15.44 9.69
N LEU A 190 -9.36 14.89 9.99
CA LEU A 190 -9.47 13.56 10.58
C LEU A 190 -8.97 12.46 9.64
N THR A 191 -9.26 12.58 8.34
CA THR A 191 -8.73 11.65 7.34
C THR A 191 -7.20 11.67 7.34
N GLU A 192 -6.58 12.85 7.38
CA GLU A 192 -5.12 13.02 7.47
C GLU A 192 -4.55 12.41 8.76
N ARG A 193 -5.22 12.60 9.90
CA ARG A 193 -4.84 12.00 11.19
C ARG A 193 -4.88 10.47 11.19
N VAL A 194 -5.92 9.86 10.59
CA VAL A 194 -5.99 8.40 10.44
C VAL A 194 -4.90 7.89 9.51
N GLU A 195 -4.57 8.62 8.44
CA GLU A 195 -3.44 8.26 7.57
C GLU A 195 -2.09 8.33 8.30
N GLN A 196 -1.90 9.33 9.16
CA GLN A 196 -0.71 9.48 9.99
C GLN A 196 -0.56 8.32 10.97
N PHE A 197 -1.61 8.02 11.75
CA PHE A 197 -1.62 6.84 12.62
C PHE A 197 -1.31 5.55 11.84
N GLY A 198 -1.92 5.39 10.66
CA GLY A 198 -1.64 4.24 9.80
C GLY A 198 -0.19 4.19 9.28
N ALA A 199 0.54 5.30 9.21
CA ALA A 199 1.97 5.30 8.88
C ALA A 199 2.81 4.83 10.07
N THR A 200 2.47 5.26 11.28
CA THR A 200 3.10 4.81 12.54
C THR A 200 2.91 3.31 12.73
N ALA A 201 1.68 2.82 12.60
CA ALA A 201 1.38 1.38 12.71
C ALA A 201 2.13 0.53 11.66
N ARG A 202 2.26 1.02 10.42
CA ARG A 202 3.06 0.32 9.39
C ARG A 202 4.55 0.27 9.69
N THR A 203 5.08 1.19 10.49
CA THR A 203 6.47 1.13 10.94
C THR A 203 6.65 -0.01 11.95
N MET A 204 5.69 -0.16 12.87
CA MET A 204 5.62 -1.30 13.78
C MET A 204 5.52 -2.64 13.01
N PHE A 205 4.64 -2.72 12.00
CA PHE A 205 4.47 -3.94 11.20
C PHE A 205 5.78 -4.37 10.54
N ARG A 206 6.53 -3.42 9.95
CA ARG A 206 7.83 -3.72 9.33
C ARG A 206 8.86 -4.21 10.34
N THR A 207 8.82 -3.69 11.57
CA THR A 207 9.73 -4.11 12.65
C THR A 207 9.45 -5.58 13.01
N ILE A 208 8.17 -5.95 13.16
CA ILE A 208 7.77 -7.34 13.42
C ILE A 208 8.01 -8.27 12.21
N GLU A 209 7.93 -7.76 10.99
CA GLU A 209 8.31 -8.50 9.78
C GLU A 209 9.82 -8.75 9.70
N ASP A 210 10.62 -7.83 10.24
CA ASP A 210 12.08 -7.95 10.32
C ASP A 210 12.50 -8.95 11.42
N ASP A 211 11.80 -8.99 12.56
CA ASP A 211 11.96 -10.04 13.59
C ASP A 211 10.63 -10.76 13.95
N PRO A 212 10.39 -11.97 13.40
CA PRO A 212 9.20 -12.76 13.70
C PRO A 212 8.98 -13.12 15.18
N ARG A 213 10.02 -13.06 16.02
CA ARG A 213 9.93 -13.41 17.45
C ARG A 213 9.04 -12.42 18.21
N ASP A 214 9.04 -11.16 17.79
CA ASP A 214 8.30 -10.06 18.41
C ASP A 214 6.78 -10.21 18.32
N LEU A 215 6.30 -10.98 17.33
CA LEU A 215 4.86 -11.20 17.15
C LEU A 215 4.16 -11.68 18.44
N THR A 216 4.86 -12.48 19.26
CA THR A 216 4.28 -13.01 20.50
C THR A 216 3.99 -11.90 21.50
N GLY A 217 4.88 -10.91 21.63
CA GLY A 217 4.70 -9.73 22.49
C GLY A 217 3.69 -8.75 21.91
N GLU A 218 3.67 -8.60 20.58
CA GLU A 218 2.93 -7.54 19.91
C GLU A 218 1.55 -7.90 19.36
N ARG A 219 1.12 -9.15 19.53
CA ARG A 219 -0.18 -9.63 19.03
C ARG A 219 -1.36 -8.75 19.47
N LYS A 220 -1.29 -8.12 20.66
CA LYS A 220 -2.35 -7.23 21.16
C LYS A 220 -2.48 -5.97 20.31
N PHE A 221 -1.36 -5.41 19.83
CA PHE A 221 -1.33 -4.23 18.97
C PHE A 221 -1.90 -4.55 17.59
N LEU A 222 -1.47 -5.65 16.97
CA LEU A 222 -1.94 -6.05 15.63
C LEU A 222 -3.40 -6.50 15.59
N GLY A 223 -3.90 -7.07 16.68
CA GLY A 223 -5.28 -7.57 16.79
C GLY A 223 -6.19 -6.61 17.56
N VAL A 224 -6.15 -6.69 18.89
CA VAL A 224 -7.14 -6.08 19.78
C VAL A 224 -7.20 -4.56 19.62
N TYR A 225 -6.05 -3.89 19.59
CA TYR A 225 -6.03 -2.42 19.51
C TYR A 225 -6.46 -1.91 18.14
N LEU A 226 -6.01 -2.53 17.03
CA LEU A 226 -6.46 -2.12 15.69
C LEU A 226 -7.91 -2.47 15.42
N GLN A 227 -8.40 -3.61 15.92
CA GLN A 227 -9.82 -3.95 15.85
C GLN A 227 -10.65 -2.93 16.64
N GLY A 228 -10.24 -2.60 17.87
CA GLY A 228 -10.89 -1.59 18.69
C GLY A 228 -10.88 -0.21 18.04
N ALA A 229 -9.74 0.21 17.48
CA ALA A 229 -9.62 1.47 16.76
C ALA A 229 -10.53 1.52 15.52
N ARG A 230 -10.64 0.43 14.77
CA ARG A 230 -11.54 0.27 13.63
C ARG A 230 -13.00 0.35 14.04
N ASP A 231 -13.40 -0.36 15.09
CA ASP A 231 -14.78 -0.37 15.55
C ASP A 231 -15.18 0.99 16.15
N THR A 232 -14.26 1.67 16.85
CA THR A 232 -14.48 3.03 17.36
C THR A 232 -14.55 4.05 16.22
N THR A 233 -13.73 3.91 15.18
CA THR A 233 -13.79 4.79 13.99
C THR A 233 -15.15 4.67 13.28
N ALA A 234 -15.70 3.45 13.17
CA ALA A 234 -17.03 3.25 12.60
C ALA A 234 -18.12 3.96 13.43
N LYS A 235 -18.09 3.79 14.76
CA LYS A 235 -19.02 4.47 15.69
C LYS A 235 -18.89 5.98 15.63
N PHE A 236 -17.65 6.49 15.59
CA PHE A 236 -17.36 7.91 15.42
C PHE A 236 -17.98 8.44 14.12
N ALA A 237 -17.74 7.79 12.99
CA ALA A 237 -18.27 8.22 11.70
C ALA A 237 -19.81 8.26 11.68
N ASP A 238 -20.47 7.25 12.28
CA ASP A 238 -21.93 7.19 12.36
C ASP A 238 -22.53 8.27 13.28
N LEU A 239 -21.85 8.62 14.38
CA LEU A 239 -22.29 9.69 15.28
C LEU A 239 -22.04 11.07 14.66
N TYR A 240 -20.84 11.30 14.14
CA TYR A 240 -20.43 12.59 13.59
C TYR A 240 -21.26 12.97 12.35
N ALA A 241 -21.62 12.00 11.50
CA ALA A 241 -22.46 12.24 10.33
C ALA A 241 -23.88 12.76 10.66
N ARG A 242 -24.38 12.54 11.89
CA ARG A 242 -25.74 12.94 12.28
C ARG A 242 -25.83 14.40 12.73
N ASN A 243 -24.84 14.86 13.49
CA ASN A 243 -24.93 16.13 14.20
C ASN A 243 -23.62 16.96 14.21
N GLY A 244 -22.52 16.44 13.65
CA GLY A 244 -21.23 17.14 13.62
C GLY A 244 -20.69 17.53 14.99
N ASN A 245 -21.01 16.75 16.04
CA ASN A 245 -20.66 17.11 17.42
C ASN A 245 -19.14 17.29 17.61
N ALA A 246 -18.75 18.45 18.12
CA ALA A 246 -17.36 18.82 18.36
C ALA A 246 -16.69 18.01 19.48
N ASP A 247 -17.43 17.63 20.52
CA ASP A 247 -16.90 16.85 21.65
C ASP A 247 -16.55 15.43 21.20
N VAL A 248 -17.44 14.79 20.42
CA VAL A 248 -17.21 13.46 19.84
C VAL A 248 -15.99 13.46 18.91
N ARG A 249 -15.77 14.57 18.20
CA ARG A 249 -14.56 14.76 17.40
C ARG A 249 -13.31 14.90 18.26
N ALA A 250 -13.36 15.69 19.32
CA ALA A 250 -12.22 15.87 20.22
C ALA A 250 -11.82 14.54 20.89
N ASP A 251 -12.78 13.76 21.36
CA ASP A 251 -12.55 12.44 21.95
C ASP A 251 -11.90 11.47 20.94
N TYR A 252 -12.35 11.50 19.68
CA TYR A 252 -11.76 10.67 18.63
C TYR A 252 -10.34 11.12 18.25
N GLU A 253 -10.08 12.43 18.20
CA GLU A 253 -8.73 12.96 17.99
C GLU A 253 -7.78 12.53 19.12
N ALA A 254 -8.22 12.61 20.38
CA ALA A 254 -7.45 12.15 21.53
C ALA A 254 -7.13 10.65 21.47
N LEU A 255 -8.11 9.81 21.06
CA LEU A 255 -7.87 8.39 20.84
C LEU A 255 -6.78 8.15 19.77
N LEU A 256 -6.80 8.92 18.68
CA LEU A 256 -5.79 8.79 17.63
C LEU A 256 -4.40 9.21 18.13
N ASP A 257 -4.31 10.26 18.95
CA ASP A 257 -3.07 10.68 19.61
C ASP A 257 -2.52 9.56 20.52
N ASP A 258 -3.38 8.98 21.36
CA ASP A 258 -3.01 7.90 22.27
C ASP A 258 -2.52 6.66 21.50
N LEU A 259 -3.23 6.27 20.45
CA LEU A 259 -2.85 5.13 19.61
C LEU A 259 -1.52 5.39 18.92
N GLU A 260 -1.31 6.58 18.35
CA GLU A 260 -0.05 6.93 17.68
C GLU A 260 1.13 6.88 18.66
N LEU A 261 0.97 7.47 19.85
CA LEU A 261 2.01 7.49 20.89
C LEU A 261 2.36 6.08 21.38
N ASN A 262 1.35 5.25 21.66
CA ASN A 262 1.59 3.89 22.14
C ASN A 262 2.24 3.00 21.07
N PHE A 263 1.81 3.08 19.81
CA PHE A 263 2.43 2.30 18.73
C PHE A 263 3.86 2.76 18.46
N ALA A 264 4.14 4.06 18.50
CA ALA A 264 5.49 4.60 18.34
C ALA A 264 6.41 4.13 19.48
N ALA A 265 5.98 4.28 20.74
CA ALA A 265 6.75 3.86 21.91
C ALA A 265 7.02 2.36 21.92
N GLN A 266 6.03 1.54 21.53
CA GLN A 266 6.21 0.10 21.44
C GLN A 266 7.19 -0.29 20.32
N THR A 267 7.15 0.42 19.20
CA THR A 267 8.12 0.22 18.10
C THR A 267 9.55 0.55 18.54
N GLU A 268 9.73 1.66 19.24
CA GLU A 268 11.04 2.05 19.79
C GLU A 268 11.56 1.01 20.80
N LYS A 269 10.68 0.47 21.64
CA LYS A 269 11.03 -0.57 22.59
C LYS A 269 11.58 -1.83 21.91
N MET A 270 10.92 -2.34 20.86
CA MET A 270 11.41 -3.51 20.10
C MET A 270 12.83 -3.26 19.55
N LEU A 271 13.05 -2.08 18.96
CA LEU A 271 14.37 -1.71 18.42
C LEU A 271 15.47 -1.58 19.49
N LEU A 272 15.11 -1.20 20.72
CA LEU A 272 16.04 -1.15 21.85
C LEU A 272 16.36 -2.55 22.41
N ASP A 273 15.36 -3.42 22.48
CA ASP A 273 15.52 -4.80 22.91
C ASP A 273 16.46 -5.55 21.93
N ASP A 274 16.26 -5.38 20.62
CA ASP A 274 17.14 -5.92 19.56
C ASP A 274 18.61 -5.49 19.72
N ARG A 275 18.83 -4.20 20.03
CA ARG A 275 20.18 -3.67 20.24
C ARG A 275 20.82 -4.28 21.49
N THR A 276 20.03 -4.47 22.54
CA THR A 276 20.51 -5.05 23.80
C THR A 276 20.93 -6.51 23.59
N ASP A 277 20.14 -7.28 22.84
CA ASP A 277 20.45 -8.66 22.47
C ASP A 277 21.78 -8.74 21.68
N MET A 278 21.96 -7.88 20.66
CA MET A 278 23.21 -7.81 19.91
C MET A 278 24.42 -7.47 20.80
N ASP A 279 24.27 -6.50 21.72
CA ASP A 279 25.35 -6.13 22.63
C ASP A 279 25.73 -7.28 23.59
N ILE A 280 24.76 -8.10 24.00
CA ILE A 280 24.99 -9.31 24.78
C ILE A 280 25.73 -10.36 23.94
N GLU A 281 25.29 -10.62 22.70
CA GLU A 281 25.95 -11.58 21.81
C GLU A 281 27.40 -11.19 21.52
N ILE A 282 27.68 -9.90 21.29
CA ILE A 282 29.04 -9.39 21.10
C ILE A 282 29.91 -9.65 22.34
N LYS A 283 29.36 -9.43 23.55
CA LYS A 283 30.09 -9.72 24.80
C LYS A 283 30.38 -11.21 24.94
N VAL A 284 29.38 -12.06 24.70
CA VAL A 284 29.54 -13.52 24.75
C VAL A 284 30.59 -14.00 23.75
N LEU A 285 30.57 -13.49 22.52
CA LEU A 285 31.55 -13.84 21.51
C LEU A 285 32.96 -13.41 21.90
N ARG A 286 33.13 -12.19 22.44
CA ARG A 286 34.43 -11.71 22.95
C ARG A 286 34.96 -12.59 24.08
N ASP A 287 34.10 -12.98 25.02
CA ASP A 287 34.52 -13.84 26.13
C ASP A 287 34.88 -15.24 25.66
N ARG A 288 34.19 -15.77 24.64
CA ARG A 288 34.56 -17.04 24.01
C ARG A 288 35.89 -16.93 23.26
N LEU A 289 36.10 -15.88 22.47
CA LEU A 289 37.37 -15.64 21.76
C LEU A 289 38.55 -15.48 22.73
N ARG A 290 38.35 -14.82 23.88
CA ARG A 290 39.36 -14.73 24.94
C ARG A 290 39.69 -16.09 25.54
N ARG A 291 38.68 -16.93 25.80
CA ARG A 291 38.87 -18.29 26.35
C ARG A 291 39.57 -19.22 25.36
N GLU A 292 39.31 -19.06 24.06
CA GLU A 292 39.92 -19.84 22.99
C GLU A 292 41.31 -19.28 22.57
N GLY A 293 41.77 -18.17 23.17
CA GLY A 293 43.09 -17.58 22.92
C GLY A 293 43.22 -16.89 21.56
N LEU A 294 42.10 -16.63 20.88
CA LEU A 294 42.02 -16.11 19.51
C LEU A 294 41.82 -14.59 19.45
N SER A 295 41.87 -13.89 20.58
CA SER A 295 41.86 -12.42 20.57
C SER A 295 43.15 -11.91 19.92
N ALA A 296 43.03 -11.19 18.81
CA ALA A 296 44.15 -10.57 18.12
C ALA A 296 45.05 -9.84 19.13
N SER A 297 46.24 -10.38 19.30
CA SER A 297 47.40 -9.65 19.79
C SER A 297 47.75 -8.65 18.70
N GLY A 298 47.34 -7.40 18.89
CA GLY A 298 47.75 -6.26 18.10
C GLY A 298 47.99 -5.12 19.07
N GLU A 299 49.23 -4.63 19.02
CA GLU A 299 49.90 -3.61 19.86
C GLU A 299 49.07 -2.37 20.24
#